data_AF-A0A953YN43-F1
#
_entry.id   AF-A0A953YN43-F1
#
_cell.length_a   1.000
_cell.length_b   1.000
_cell.length_c   1.000
_cell.angle_alpha   90.00
_cell.angle_beta   90.00
_cell.angle_gamma   90.00
#
_symmetry.space_group_name_H-M   'P 1'
#
loop_
_entity.id
_entity.type
_entity.pdbx_description
1 polymer ?
#
loop_
_entity_poly.entity_id
_entity_poly.type
_entity_poly.pdbx_seq_one_letter_code
_entity_poly.pdbx_strand_id
1 'polypeptide(L)' 'LSQIPERANYSMASLADPDGFAGIDGIFRFGSDNVVERGLAVLEVTEDGVRVVEAAPQTFVGIGF' A
#
# COMPACT_ATOMS: atom_id res chain seq x y z
N LEU A 1 -2.49 27.07 -15.15
CA LEU A 1 -2.51 26.03 -16.19
C LEU A 1 -1.83 24.79 -15.60
N SER A 2 -2.61 23.78 -15.20
CA SER A 2 -2.06 22.51 -14.70
C SER A 2 -1.47 21.77 -15.89
N GLN A 3 -0.18 21.47 -15.87
CA GLN A 3 0.42 20.60 -16.88
C GLN A 3 -0.07 19.18 -16.61
N ILE A 4 -1.00 18.70 -17.43
CA ILE A 4 -1.34 17.28 -17.46
C ILE A 4 -0.09 16.56 -17.97
N PRO A 5 0.57 15.72 -17.16
CA PRO A 5 1.71 14.95 -17.64
C PRO A 5 1.19 14.07 -18.78
N GLU A 6 1.79 14.18 -19.95
CA GLU A 6 1.29 13.63 -21.23
C GLU A 6 1.17 12.08 -21.27
N ARG A 7 1.33 11.39 -20.13
CA ARG A 7 1.21 9.92 -20.00
C ARG A 7 0.69 9.43 -18.65
N ALA A 8 0.07 10.26 -17.83
CA ALA A 8 -0.50 9.75 -16.58
C ALA A 8 -1.84 9.04 -16.87
N ASN A 9 -1.80 7.71 -16.92
CA ASN A 9 -3.00 6.89 -17.10
C ASN A 9 -3.71 6.74 -15.75
N TYR A 10 -4.71 7.60 -15.52
CA TYR A 10 -5.56 7.55 -14.32
C TYR A 10 -6.86 6.77 -14.56
N SER A 11 -6.86 5.80 -15.49
CA SER A 11 -8.02 4.93 -15.69
C SER A 11 -8.30 4.11 -14.43
N MET A 12 -9.56 3.71 -14.23
CA MET A 12 -9.94 2.82 -13.13
C MET A 12 -9.14 1.52 -13.14
N ALA A 13 -8.86 0.98 -14.33
CA ALA A 13 -8.04 -0.22 -14.48
C ALA A 13 -6.60 0.00 -13.97
N SER A 14 -6.02 1.18 -14.21
CA SER A 14 -4.69 1.54 -13.70
C SER A 14 -4.68 1.79 -12.20
N LEU A 15 -5.77 2.31 -11.63
CA LEU A 15 -5.90 2.48 -10.18
C LEU A 15 -6.13 1.14 -9.46
N ALA A 16 -6.80 0.19 -10.10
CA ALA A 16 -7.09 -1.14 -9.54
C ALA A 16 -5.99 -2.18 -9.85
N ASP A 17 -4.73 -1.75 -9.96
CA ASP A 17 -3.61 -2.67 -10.17
C ASP A 17 -3.48 -3.64 -8.99
N PRO A 18 -3.51 -4.98 -9.21
CA PRO A 18 -3.42 -5.96 -8.14
C PRO A 18 -2.08 -5.94 -7.37
N ASP A 19 -1.00 -5.47 -8.01
CA ASP A 19 0.32 -5.28 -7.38
C ASP A 19 0.34 -4.06 -6.46
N GLY A 20 -0.60 -3.13 -6.65
CA GLY A 20 -0.78 -1.94 -5.85
C GLY A 20 0.31 -0.88 -6.05
N PHE A 21 0.51 -0.07 -5.02
CA PHE A 21 1.35 1.11 -5.03
C PHE A 21 2.19 1.19 -3.76
N ALA A 22 3.41 1.72 -3.87
CA ALA A 22 4.24 2.07 -2.73
C ALA A 22 3.76 3.39 -2.10
N GLY A 23 3.36 3.34 -0.83
CA GLY A 23 3.09 4.52 0.01
C GLY A 23 4.21 4.78 1.02
N ILE A 24 4.10 5.89 1.76
CA ILE A 24 5.08 6.30 2.78
C ILE A 24 5.19 5.25 3.90
N ASP A 25 4.04 4.74 4.34
CA ASP A 25 3.94 3.83 5.49
C ASP A 25 3.78 2.36 5.10
N GLY A 26 3.87 2.04 3.81
CA GLY A 26 3.67 0.70 3.26
C GLY A 26 2.90 0.69 1.94
N ILE A 27 2.65 -0.52 1.44
CA ILE A 27 1.92 -0.73 0.18
C ILE A 27 0.42 -0.53 0.35
N PHE A 28 -0.28 -0.10 -0.71
CA PHE A 28 -1.74 -0.05 -0.75
C PHE A 28 -2.27 -0.42 -2.14
N ARG A 29 -3.49 -0.95 -2.21
CA ARG A 29 -4.21 -1.16 -3.48
C ARG A 29 -5.70 -0.89 -3.32
N PHE A 30 -6.36 -0.63 -4.44
CA PHE A 30 -7.80 -0.45 -4.48
C PHE A 30 -8.46 -1.79 -4.81
N GLY A 31 -9.25 -2.32 -3.88
CA GLY A 31 -10.04 -3.53 -4.09
C GLY A 31 -11.22 -3.29 -5.03
N SER A 32 -11.75 -4.38 -5.60
CA SER A 32 -12.95 -4.34 -6.45
C SER A 32 -14.23 -3.94 -5.71
N ASP A 33 -14.20 -3.96 -4.38
CA ASP A 33 -15.28 -3.56 -3.47
C ASP A 33 -15.25 -2.06 -3.09
N ASN A 34 -14.34 -1.28 -3.70
CA ASN A 34 -14.06 0.12 -3.36
C ASN A 34 -13.44 0.33 -1.97
N VAL A 35 -12.94 -0.73 -1.33
CA VAL A 35 -12.17 -0.64 -0.08
C VAL A 35 -10.68 -0.63 -0.42
N VAL A 36 -9.93 0.19 0.31
CA VAL A 36 -8.47 0.22 0.20
C VAL A 36 -7.88 -0.86 1.08
N GLU A 37 -7.06 -1.73 0.50
CA GLU A 37 -6.20 -2.65 1.24
C GLU A 37 -4.86 -1.97 1.51
N ARG A 38 -4.32 -2.14 2.72
CA ARG A 38 -3.03 -1.57 3.15
C ARG A 38 -2.16 -2.63 3.80
N GLY A 39 -0.93 -2.75 3.34
CA GLY A 39 0.12 -3.49 4.03
C GLY A 39 0.75 -2.59 5.08
N LEU A 40 0.39 -2.81 6.35
CA LEU A 40 0.88 -2.03 7.49
C LEU A 40 1.84 -2.85 8.36
N ALA A 41 2.74 -2.15 9.04
CA ALA A 41 3.57 -2.77 10.08
C ALA A 41 2.74 -3.01 11.36
N VAL A 42 3.14 -4.04 12.12
CA VAL A 42 2.64 -4.26 13.49
C VAL A 42 3.65 -3.67 14.46
N LEU A 43 3.20 -2.73 15.29
CA LEU A 43 4.04 -2.08 16.30
C LEU A 43 3.50 -2.39 17.70
N GLU A 44 4.40 -2.63 18.63
CA GLU A 44 4.12 -2.75 20.05
C GLU A 44 4.54 -1.47 20.76
N VAL A 45 3.67 -0.96 21.63
CA VAL A 45 3.97 0.16 22.53
C VAL A 45 4.44 -0.43 23.87
N THR A 46 5.63 -0.04 24.30
CA THR A 46 6.28 -0.50 25.53
C THR A 46 6.62 0.69 26.44
N GLU A 47 7.03 0.43 27.68
CA GLU A 47 7.48 1.48 28.61
C GLU A 47 8.67 2.27 28.06
N ASP A 48 9.58 1.61 27.34
CA ASP A 48 10.81 2.22 26.79
C ASP A 48 10.62 2.83 25.39
N GLY A 49 9.42 2.71 24.80
CA GLY A 49 9.10 3.27 23.48
C GLY A 49 8.37 2.31 22.56
N VAL A 50 8.43 2.56 21.25
CA VAL A 50 7.75 1.76 20.22
C VAL A 50 8.71 0.75 19.60
N ARG A 51 8.29 -0.51 19.51
CA ARG A 51 9.05 -1.61 18.90
C ARG A 51 8.29 -2.17 17.70
N VAL A 52 8.99 -2.42 16.59
CA VAL A 52 8.42 -3.13 15.44
C VAL A 52 8.32 -4.62 15.76
N VAL A 53 7.11 -5.17 15.70
CA VAL A 53 6.83 -6.61 15.85
C VAL A 53 6.89 -7.30 14.50
N GLU A 54 6.30 -6.67 13.48
CA GLU A 54 6.29 -7.14 12.10
C GLU A 54 6.43 -5.94 11.16
N ALA A 55 7.33 -6.02 10.18
CA ALA A 55 7.52 -4.96 9.20
C ALA A 55 6.37 -4.93 8.19
N ALA A 56 6.08 -3.76 7.61
CA ALA A 56 5.09 -3.66 6.54
C ALA A 56 5.51 -4.53 5.34
N PRO A 57 4.59 -5.34 4.76
CA PRO A 57 4.91 -6.14 3.60
C PRO A 57 5.26 -5.26 2.41
N GLN A 58 6.15 -5.75 1.56
CA GLN A 58 6.62 -5.02 0.36
C GLN A 58 5.84 -5.41 -0.90
N THR A 59 4.99 -6.43 -0.84
CA THR A 59 4.15 -6.90 -1.94
C THR A 59 2.84 -7.49 -1.42
N PHE A 60 1.78 -7.45 -2.24
CA PHE A 60 0.52 -8.14 -1.99
C PHE A 60 0.58 -9.64 -2.37
N VAL A 61 1.65 -10.08 -3.05
CA VAL A 61 1.90 -11.48 -3.36
C VAL A 61 2.55 -12.13 -2.15
N GLY A 62 1.77 -12.86 -1.35
CA GLY A 62 2.31 -13.64 -0.24
C GLY A 62 3.18 -14.79 -0.75
N ILE A 63 4.38 -14.97 -0.16
CA ILE A 63 5.00 -16.29 -0.09
C ILE A 63 4.15 -17.13 0.88
N GLY A 64 3.28 -17.98 0.35
CA GLY A 64 2.35 -18.77 1.16
C GLY A 64 3.05 -19.78 2.07
N PHE A 65 2.45 -20.04 3.22
CA PHE A 65 2.45 -21.36 3.87
C PHE A 65 1.11 -22.02 3.59
#